data_AF-A0A0L7R036-F1
#
_entry.id   AF-A0A0L7R036-F1
#
_cell.length_a   1.000
_cell.length_b   1.000
_cell.length_c   1.000
_cell.angle_alpha   90.00
_cell.angle_beta   90.00
_cell.angle_gamma   90.00
#
_symmetry.space_group_name_H-M   'P 1'
#
loop_
_entity.id
_entity.type
_entity.pdbx_description
1 polymer ?
#
loop_
_entity_poly.entity_id
_entity_poly.type
_entity_poly.pdbx_seq_one_letter_code
_entity_poly.pdbx_strand_id
1 'polypeptide(L)'
;MKTIILCTLLMTTCLFLEVRGNCQYEGHNLTPGQHHVNCQQITCNPDGTIQGVSCPAWMCGGKSLGYRELDLSKPYPECCPGPICGGTND
;
A
#
# COMPACT_ATOMS: atom_id res chain seq x y z
N MET A 1 22.02 2.67 -44.78
CA MET A 1 20.56 2.41 -44.74
C MET A 1 20.18 1.39 -43.66
N LYS A 2 20.77 0.18 -43.64
CA LYS A 2 20.50 -0.85 -42.61
C LYS A 2 20.69 -0.38 -41.16
N THR A 3 21.71 0.42 -40.89
CA THR A 3 22.00 0.98 -39.55
C THR A 3 20.96 1.99 -39.08
N ILE A 4 20.39 2.78 -39.98
CA ILE A 4 19.35 3.78 -39.65
C ILE A 4 18.04 3.07 -39.30
N ILE A 5 17.70 2.01 -40.03
CA ILE A 5 16.52 1.18 -39.79
C ILE A 5 16.61 0.46 -38.43
N LEU A 6 17.81 0.00 -38.05
CA LEU A 6 18.04 -0.63 -36.76
C LEU A 6 17.87 0.36 -35.60
N CYS A 7 18.39 1.59 -35.74
CA CYS A 7 18.24 2.63 -34.73
C CYS A 7 16.80 3.10 -34.57
N THR A 8 16.03 3.22 -35.66
CA THR A 8 14.61 3.60 -35.57
C THR A 8 13.76 2.51 -34.91
N LEU A 9 14.07 1.23 -35.14
CA LEU A 9 13.41 0.10 -34.45
C LEU A 9 13.72 0.06 -32.95
N LEU A 10 14.96 0.38 -32.54
CA LEU A 10 15.35 0.42 -31.13
C LEU A 10 14.67 1.58 -30.39
N MET A 11 14.59 2.76 -31.01
CA MET A 11 13.99 3.95 -30.39
C MET A 11 12.46 3.81 -30.26
N THR A 12 11.77 3.13 -31.18
CA THR A 12 10.33 2.86 -31.03
C THR A 12 10.03 1.88 -29.91
N THR A 13 10.89 0.88 -29.65
CA THR A 13 10.68 -0.04 -28.52
C THR A 13 10.84 0.62 -27.15
N CYS A 14 11.70 1.64 -27.03
CA CYS A 14 11.88 2.38 -25.78
C CYS A 14 10.65 3.22 -25.38
N LEU A 15 9.84 3.66 -26.35
CA LEU A 15 8.63 4.46 -26.09
C LEU A 15 7.50 3.67 -25.42
N PHE A 16 7.52 2.33 -25.49
CA PHE A 16 6.50 1.47 -24.87
C PHE A 16 6.89 0.94 -23.49
N LEU A 17 8.12 1.18 -23.05
CA LEU A 17 8.60 0.85 -21.71
C LEU A 17 8.37 2.04 -20.77
N GLU A 18 7.11 2.40 -20.56
CA GLU A 18 6.73 3.30 -19.47
C GLU A 18 6.82 2.54 -18.13
N VAL A 19 8.04 2.29 -17.65
CA VAL A 19 8.26 1.93 -16.24
C VAL A 19 8.07 3.22 -15.45
N ARG A 20 6.81 3.60 -15.26
CA ARG A 20 6.49 4.69 -14.36
C ARG A 20 6.90 4.23 -12.94
N GLY A 21 7.60 5.14 -12.26
CA GLY A 21 8.64 4.80 -11.29
C GLY A 21 8.13 4.21 -9.98
N ASN A 22 9.08 3.79 -9.14
CA ASN A 22 8.82 3.44 -7.75
C ASN A 22 8.14 4.62 -7.00
N CYS A 23 7.29 4.31 -6.03
CA CYS A 23 6.62 5.28 -5.19
C CYS A 23 7.44 5.59 -3.94
N GLN A 24 7.58 6.88 -3.59
CA GLN A 24 8.22 7.28 -2.34
C GLN A 24 7.15 7.49 -1.26
N TYR A 25 7.17 6.66 -0.21
CA TYR A 25 6.17 6.67 0.86
C TYR A 25 6.84 6.53 2.24
N GLU A 26 6.69 7.52 3.11
CA GLU A 26 7.28 7.53 4.47
C GLU A 26 8.78 7.17 4.53
N GLY A 27 9.55 7.59 3.52
CA GLY A 27 10.97 7.27 3.40
C GLY A 27 11.28 5.92 2.76
N HIS A 28 10.28 5.11 2.44
CA HIS A 28 10.41 3.87 1.67
C HIS A 28 10.30 4.14 0.16
N ASN A 29 11.06 3.37 -0.61
CA ASN A 29 10.97 3.35 -2.07
C ASN A 29 10.26 2.05 -2.50
N LEU A 30 8.97 2.15 -2.77
CA LEU A 30 8.08 1.02 -3.05
C LEU A 30 8.04 0.76 -4.55
N THR A 31 8.29 -0.47 -4.98
CA THR A 31 8.03 -0.89 -6.37
C THR A 31 6.53 -0.92 -6.65
N PRO A 32 6.07 -0.83 -7.91
CA PRO A 32 4.65 -1.03 -8.22
C PRO A 32 4.10 -2.33 -7.61
N GLY A 33 2.91 -2.25 -6.99
CA GLY A 33 2.28 -3.36 -6.27
C GLY A 33 1.74 -2.98 -4.88
N GLN A 34 1.29 -3.98 -4.13
CA GLN A 34 0.81 -3.83 -2.76
C GLN A 34 1.93 -4.05 -1.74
N HIS A 35 1.97 -3.19 -0.73
CA HIS A 35 2.95 -3.16 0.35
C HIS A 35 2.26 -2.98 1.69
N HIS A 36 2.91 -3.46 2.74
CA HIS A 36 2.48 -3.24 4.12
C HIS A 36 3.54 -2.38 4.82
N VAL A 37 3.19 -1.15 5.16
CA VAL A 37 4.09 -0.19 5.79
C VAL A 37 3.39 0.36 7.03
N ASN A 38 4.00 0.23 8.21
CA ASN A 38 3.49 0.78 9.46
C ASN A 38 2.00 0.42 9.74
N CYS A 39 1.61 -0.83 9.52
CA CYS A 39 0.22 -1.31 9.65
C CYS A 39 -0.80 -0.64 8.70
N GLN A 40 -0.33 -0.16 7.55
CA GLN A 40 -1.15 0.38 6.47
C GLN A 40 -0.97 -0.47 5.22
N GLN A 41 -2.04 -0.62 4.45
CA GLN A 41 -1.97 -1.27 3.14
C GLN A 41 -1.76 -0.20 2.08
N ILE A 42 -0.58 -0.19 1.47
CA ILE A 42 -0.15 0.81 0.48
C ILE A 42 -0.09 0.16 -0.89
N THR A 43 -0.80 0.72 -1.86
CA THR A 43 -0.69 0.33 -3.27
C THR A 43 0.10 1.40 -4.00
N CYS A 44 1.27 1.02 -4.50
CA CYS A 44 2.03 1.81 -5.46
C CYS A 44 1.55 1.45 -6.87
N ASN A 45 0.89 2.39 -7.53
CA ASN A 45 0.46 2.19 -8.90
C ASN A 45 1.66 2.31 -9.84
N PRO A 46 1.62 1.65 -11.02
CA PRO A 46 2.66 1.79 -12.01
C PRO A 46 2.94 3.25 -12.32
N ASP A 47 1.92 4.12 -12.37
CA ASP A 47 2.09 5.54 -12.67
C ASP A 47 2.79 6.40 -11.59
N GLY A 48 3.27 5.77 -10.51
CA GLY A 48 3.91 6.44 -9.38
C GLY A 48 2.91 7.04 -8.38
N THR A 49 1.60 6.89 -8.60
CA THR A 49 0.59 7.31 -7.61
C THR A 49 0.46 6.29 -6.49
N ILE A 50 0.07 6.77 -5.31
CA ILE A 50 -0.09 5.96 -4.11
C ILE A 50 -1.55 5.96 -3.68
N GLN A 51 -2.06 4.78 -3.34
CA GLN A 51 -3.33 4.61 -2.63
C GLN A 51 -3.03 3.93 -1.29
N GLY A 52 -3.55 4.47 -0.20
CA GLY A 52 -3.32 3.94 1.13
C GLY A 52 -4.63 3.62 1.84
N VAL A 53 -4.68 2.46 2.50
CA VAL A 53 -5.74 2.12 3.44
C VAL A 53 -5.12 2.10 4.84
N SER A 54 -5.59 3.01 5.69
CA SER A 54 -5.18 3.11 7.08
C SER A 54 -6.03 2.18 7.97
N CYS A 55 -5.67 2.12 9.25
CA CYS A 55 -6.45 1.38 10.22
C CYS A 55 -7.88 1.93 10.35
N PRO A 56 -8.90 1.06 10.45
CA PRO A 56 -10.27 1.51 10.58
C PRO A 56 -10.52 2.17 11.93
N ALA A 57 -11.38 3.19 11.94
CA ALA A 57 -11.89 3.77 13.17
C ALA A 57 -13.01 2.89 13.74
N TRP A 58 -12.66 1.97 14.63
CA TRP A 58 -13.60 1.05 15.28
C TRP A 58 -14.24 1.67 16.52
N MET A 59 -15.54 1.46 16.69
CA MET A 59 -16.28 1.77 17.90
C MET A 59 -17.06 0.54 18.35
N CYS A 60 -17.11 0.28 19.66
CA CYS A 60 -17.96 -0.77 20.19
C CYS A 60 -19.42 -0.32 20.13
N GLY A 61 -20.31 -1.20 19.67
CA GLY A 61 -21.75 -1.02 19.82
C GLY A 61 -22.24 -1.11 21.28
N GLY A 62 -21.39 -1.61 22.18
CA GLY A 62 -21.64 -1.74 23.61
C GLY A 62 -20.46 -1.28 24.47
N LYS A 63 -20.19 -1.99 25.56
CA LYS A 63 -19.13 -1.62 26.50
C LYS A 63 -17.74 -1.88 25.91
N SER A 64 -16.91 -0.85 25.88
CA SER A 64 -15.46 -1.01 25.70
C SER A 64 -14.84 -1.60 26.96
N LEU A 65 -14.16 -2.73 26.81
CA LEU A 65 -13.44 -3.44 27.86
C LEU A 65 -11.96 -3.05 27.94
N GLY A 66 -11.47 -2.35 26.92
CA GLY A 66 -10.08 -1.95 26.82
C GLY A 66 -9.72 -1.48 25.41
N TYR A 67 -8.43 -1.31 25.18
CA TYR A 67 -7.89 -0.89 23.89
C TYR A 67 -6.69 -1.78 23.54
N ARG A 68 -6.70 -2.33 22.33
CA ARG A 68 -5.54 -3.00 21.75
C ARG A 68 -4.65 -1.94 21.13
N GLU A 69 -3.39 -1.90 21.54
CA GLU A 69 -2.37 -1.04 20.95
C GLU A 69 -1.91 -1.57 19.58
N LEU A 70 -1.23 -0.70 18.82
CA LEU A 70 -0.62 -1.04 17.55
C LEU A 70 0.38 -2.21 17.74
N ASP A 71 0.23 -3.26 16.94
CA ASP A 71 1.06 -4.46 17.01
C ASP A 71 1.67 -4.78 15.64
N LEU A 72 2.82 -4.19 15.35
CA LEU A 72 3.52 -4.35 14.06
C LEU A 72 4.06 -5.78 13.82
N SER A 73 3.94 -6.70 14.79
CA SER A 73 4.28 -8.11 14.59
C SER A 73 3.21 -8.89 13.82
N LYS A 74 2.03 -8.28 13.61
CA LYS A 74 0.89 -8.89 12.93
C LYS A 74 0.66 -8.29 11.55
N PRO A 75 0.00 -9.02 10.63
CA PRO A 75 -0.43 -8.46 9.36
C PRO A 75 -1.57 -7.44 9.56
N TYR A 76 -1.83 -6.63 8.54
CA TYR A 76 -3.06 -5.84 8.46
C TYR A 76 -4.23 -6.79 8.15
N PRO A 77 -5.41 -6.62 8.78
CA PRO A 77 -5.80 -5.56 9.72
C PRO A 77 -5.54 -5.88 11.21
N GLU A 78 -4.95 -7.02 11.55
CA GLU A 78 -4.77 -7.47 12.93
C GLU A 78 -3.79 -6.62 13.74
N CYS A 79 -2.81 -5.98 13.08
CA CYS A 79 -1.91 -5.03 13.70
C CYS A 79 -2.60 -3.74 14.17
N CYS A 80 -3.80 -3.44 13.67
CA CYS A 80 -4.45 -2.17 13.91
C CYS A 80 -4.88 -2.00 15.36
N PRO A 81 -4.70 -0.78 15.92
CA PRO A 81 -5.21 -0.47 17.23
C PRO A 81 -6.74 -0.35 17.19
N GLY A 82 -7.39 -0.59 18.33
CA GLY A 82 -8.85 -0.51 18.40
C GLY A 82 -9.41 -0.99 19.73
N PRO A 83 -10.70 -0.74 20.00
CA PRO A 83 -11.32 -1.10 21.25
C PRO A 83 -11.52 -2.62 21.35
N ILE A 84 -11.38 -3.15 22.56
CA ILE A 84 -11.77 -4.51 22.90
C ILE A 84 -13.23 -4.45 23.33
N CYS A 85 -14.14 -4.94 22.49
CA CYS A 85 -15.57 -4.86 22.77
C CYS A 85 -16.05 -6.04 23.60
N GLY A 86 -16.83 -5.75 24.64
CA GLY A 86 -17.64 -6.74 25.34
C GLY A 86 -18.95 -6.97 24.60
N GLY A 87 -19.46 -8.19 24.64
CA GLY A 87 -20.81 -8.47 24.16
C GLY A 87 -21.84 -7.67 24.95
N THR A 88 -22.79 -7.04 24.24
CA THR A 88 -24.07 -6.67 24.83
C THR A 88 -24.84 -7.98 25.01
N ASN A 89 -24.99 -8.45 26.24
CA ASN A 89 -26.18 -9.25 26.52
C ASN A 89 -27.33 -8.26 26.43
N ASP A 90 -28.13 -8.38 25.37
CA ASP A 90 -29.50 -7.85 25.34
C ASP A 90 -30.27 -8.29 26.61
#